data_AF-A0A356C2C3-F1
#
_entry.id   AF-A0A356C2C3-F1
#
_cell.length_a   1.000
_cell.length_b   1.000
_cell.length_c   1.000
_cell.angle_alpha   90.00
_cell.angle_beta   90.00
_cell.angle_gamma   90.00
#
_symmetry.space_group_name_H-M   'P 1'
#
loop_
_entity.id
_entity.type
_entity.pdbx_description
1 polymer ?
#
loop_
_entity_poly.entity_id
_entity_poly.type
_entity_poly.pdbx_seq_one_letter_code
_entity_poly.pdbx_strand_id
1 'polypeptide(L)'
;MSRNTRTVSKVLLALMLVVVFQTSAIACTNILVGKDATTDGSVITSHTVDGRYDSRILIYPAEDHEPGTMVPIYDNIVYGDRTQLIELGQIPQVEHTYKYFHGGYPYAN
;
A
#
# COMPACT_ATOMS: atom_id res chain seq x y z
N MET A 1 40.90 -20.98 -32.56
CA MET A 1 39.57 -21.26 -31.95
C MET A 1 39.24 -20.47 -30.68
N SER A 2 40.19 -19.82 -29.96
CA SER A 2 39.88 -19.18 -28.65
C SER A 2 39.35 -17.73 -28.68
N ARG A 3 39.48 -17.02 -29.82
CA ARG A 3 39.02 -15.62 -29.92
C ARG A 3 37.49 -15.51 -30.03
N ASN A 4 36.85 -16.44 -30.73
CA ASN A 4 35.39 -16.47 -30.87
C ASN A 4 34.69 -16.89 -29.57
N THR A 5 35.26 -17.83 -28.80
CA THR A 5 34.67 -18.26 -27.52
C THR A 5 34.66 -17.15 -26.47
N ARG A 6 35.69 -16.30 -26.41
CA ARG A 6 35.72 -15.12 -25.52
C ARG A 6 34.69 -14.06 -25.90
N THR A 7 34.48 -13.81 -27.20
CA THR A 7 33.44 -12.88 -27.66
C THR A 7 32.04 -13.42 -27.38
N VAL A 8 31.80 -14.71 -27.64
CA VAL A 8 30.53 -15.37 -27.33
C VAL A 8 30.23 -15.34 -25.83
N SER A 9 31.20 -15.61 -24.95
CA SER A 9 31.03 -15.47 -23.49
C SER A 9 30.67 -14.05 -23.07
N LYS A 10 31.29 -13.03 -23.64
CA LYS A 10 30.97 -11.63 -23.33
C LYS A 10 29.56 -11.24 -23.77
N VAL A 11 29.13 -11.70 -24.94
CA VAL A 11 27.78 -11.47 -25.44
C VAL A 11 26.74 -12.19 -24.57
N LEU A 12 27.00 -13.44 -24.19
CA LEU A 12 26.13 -14.19 -23.28
C LEU A 12 26.03 -13.53 -21.90
N LEU A 13 27.15 -13.04 -21.35
CA LEU A 13 27.15 -12.34 -20.07
C LEU A 13 26.39 -11.00 -20.14
N ALA A 14 26.55 -10.25 -21.22
CA ALA A 14 25.81 -8.99 -21.44
C ALA A 14 24.31 -9.24 -21.58
N LEU A 15 23.90 -10.27 -22.33
CA LEU A 15 22.51 -10.68 -22.44
C LEU A 15 21.93 -11.14 -21.09
N MET A 16 22.70 -11.89 -20.31
CA MET A 16 22.30 -12.31 -18.97
C MET A 16 22.10 -11.11 -18.04
N LEU A 17 23.00 -10.12 -18.06
CA LEU A 17 22.86 -8.88 -17.31
C LEU A 17 21.59 -8.12 -17.68
N VAL A 18 21.30 -7.96 -18.98
CA VAL A 18 20.08 -7.28 -19.45
C VAL A 18 18.82 -8.00 -18.96
N VAL A 19 18.79 -9.34 -18.97
CA VAL A 19 17.65 -10.12 -18.45
C VAL A 19 17.49 -9.96 -16.94
N VAL A 20 18.58 -9.88 -16.17
CA VAL A 20 18.54 -9.67 -14.72
C VAL A 20 17.98 -8.28 -14.36
N PHE A 21 18.22 -7.26 -15.18
CA PHE A 21 17.65 -5.92 -14.98
C PHE A 21 16.16 -5.79 -15.35
N GLN A 22 15.54 -6.83 -15.94
CA GLN A 22 14.16 -6.79 -16.44
C GLN A 22 13.14 -7.41 -15.49
N THR A 23 13.53 -7.80 -14.27
CA THR A 23 12.56 -8.33 -13.29
C THR A 23 11.69 -7.20 -12.75
N SER A 24 10.55 -6.95 -13.38
CA SER A 24 9.47 -6.18 -12.76
C SER A 24 8.96 -6.97 -11.56
N ALA A 25 9.25 -6.48 -10.36
CA ALA A 25 8.59 -6.97 -9.16
C ALA A 25 7.20 -6.31 -9.08
N ILE A 26 6.16 -7.09 -8.79
CA ILE A 26 4.89 -6.53 -8.32
C ILE A 26 5.17 -5.99 -6.92
N ALA A 27 5.49 -4.70 -6.83
CA ALA A 27 5.95 -4.07 -5.61
C ALA A 27 5.50 -2.61 -5.57
N CYS A 28 4.88 -2.21 -4.47
CA CYS A 28 4.53 -0.82 -4.24
C CYS A 28 5.79 0.06 -4.21
N THR A 29 5.69 1.28 -4.74
CA THR A 29 6.76 2.28 -4.69
C THR A 29 6.32 3.46 -3.84
N ASN A 30 7.16 3.89 -2.90
CA ASN A 30 6.92 5.09 -2.09
C ASN A 30 7.75 6.26 -2.60
N ILE A 31 7.15 7.46 -2.68
CA ILE A 31 7.86 8.71 -2.92
C ILE A 31 7.57 9.64 -1.75
N LEU A 32 8.64 10.03 -1.06
CA LEU A 32 8.59 10.88 0.12
C LEU A 32 9.43 12.13 -0.16
N VAL A 33 8.87 13.30 0.12
CA VAL A 33 9.57 14.58 -0.07
C VAL A 33 9.44 15.39 1.22
N GLY A 34 10.59 15.64 1.85
CA GLY A 34 10.66 16.50 3.03
C GLY A 34 10.46 17.97 2.67
N LYS A 35 10.05 18.78 3.66
CA LYS A 35 9.76 20.21 3.48
C LYS A 35 10.91 21.03 2.86
N ASP A 36 12.16 20.65 3.11
CA ASP A 36 13.32 21.38 2.59
C ASP A 36 13.66 20.97 1.15
N ALA A 37 13.01 19.91 0.64
CA ALA A 37 13.16 19.41 -0.73
C ALA A 37 12.00 19.82 -1.65
N THR A 38 10.90 20.35 -1.10
CA THR A 38 9.77 20.89 -1.88
C THR A 38 9.96 22.39 -2.17
N THR A 39 9.33 22.89 -3.23
CA THR A 39 9.43 24.32 -3.61
C THR A 39 8.55 25.24 -2.76
N ASP A 40 7.62 24.68 -2.00
CA ASP A 40 6.60 25.41 -1.22
C ASP A 40 6.63 25.09 0.29
N GLY A 41 7.59 24.27 0.73
CA GLY A 41 7.71 23.86 2.14
C GLY A 41 6.71 22.79 2.58
N SER A 42 5.91 22.23 1.66
CA SER A 42 5.00 21.12 1.96
C SER A 42 5.75 19.81 2.23
N VAL A 43 5.11 18.88 2.95
CA VAL A 43 5.58 17.50 3.09
C VAL A 43 4.72 16.61 2.21
N ILE A 44 5.35 15.76 1.39
CA ILE A 44 4.65 14.86 0.47
C ILE A 44 4.92 13.42 0.91
N THR A 45 3.83 12.68 1.14
CA THR A 45 3.85 11.23 1.31
C THR A 45 2.98 10.60 0.23
N SER A 46 3.57 9.83 -0.68
CA SER A 46 2.81 9.15 -1.73
C SER A 46 3.31 7.72 -1.94
N HIS A 47 2.43 6.89 -2.48
CA HIS A 47 2.70 5.49 -2.76
C HIS A 47 1.93 5.01 -4.00
N THR A 48 2.52 4.11 -4.78
CA THR A 48 1.78 3.31 -5.75
C THR A 48 1.24 2.06 -5.06
N VAL A 49 0.08 1.59 -5.52
CA VAL A 49 -0.45 0.28 -5.13
C VAL A 49 -0.40 -0.61 -6.35
N ASP A 50 0.60 -1.47 -6.39
CA ASP A 50 0.85 -2.39 -7.51
C ASP A 50 0.07 -3.71 -7.34
N GLY A 51 -0.79 -3.77 -6.31
CA GLY A 51 -1.85 -4.77 -6.12
C GLY A 51 -3.25 -4.16 -6.33
N ARG A 52 -4.31 -4.85 -5.92
CA ARG A 52 -5.68 -4.36 -6.08
C ARG A 52 -6.44 -4.33 -4.76
N TYR A 53 -6.25 -3.28 -4.00
CA TYR A 53 -7.00 -2.99 -2.76
C TYR A 53 -8.26 -2.16 -3.03
N ASP A 54 -9.07 -1.97 -1.99
CA ASP A 54 -10.17 -1.00 -1.96
C ASP A 54 -9.58 0.42 -2.04
N SER A 55 -9.85 1.10 -3.14
CA SER A 55 -9.36 2.46 -3.41
C SER A 55 -10.35 3.55 -3.00
N ARG A 56 -11.47 3.19 -2.35
CA ARG A 56 -12.44 4.18 -1.88
C ARG A 56 -11.86 4.97 -0.71
N ILE A 57 -12.20 6.25 -0.70
CA ILE A 57 -12.00 7.13 0.45
C ILE A 57 -13.35 7.25 1.14
N LEU A 58 -13.47 6.63 2.32
CA LEU A 58 -14.68 6.70 3.13
C LEU A 58 -14.45 7.72 4.25
N ILE A 59 -15.47 8.51 4.55
CA ILE A 59 -15.44 9.47 5.65
C ILE A 59 -16.42 8.96 6.69
N TYR A 60 -15.89 8.52 7.83
CA TYR A 60 -16.70 8.10 8.95
C TYR A 60 -16.96 9.29 9.87
N PRO A 61 -18.22 9.60 10.21
CA PRO A 61 -18.54 10.70 11.11
C PRO A 61 -18.03 10.42 12.52
N ALA A 62 -17.94 11.48 13.34
CA ALA A 62 -17.80 11.31 14.78
C ALA A 62 -19.11 10.76 15.35
N GLU A 63 -19.02 9.87 16.32
CA GLU A 63 -20.20 9.21 16.91
C GLU A 63 -19.96 8.90 18.40
N ASP A 64 -21.00 9.09 19.20
CA ASP A 64 -21.06 8.64 20.59
C ASP A 64 -21.76 7.26 20.64
N HIS A 65 -21.27 6.37 21.48
CA HIS A 65 -21.73 4.99 21.56
C HIS A 65 -22.20 4.65 22.99
N GLU A 66 -23.32 3.94 23.08
CA GLU A 66 -23.89 3.51 24.36
C GLU A 66 -22.94 2.57 25.14
N PRO A 67 -22.94 2.59 26.48
CA PRO A 67 -22.11 1.69 27.28
C PRO A 67 -22.35 0.21 26.95
N GLY A 68 -21.27 -0.54 26.73
CA GLY A 68 -21.32 -1.95 26.38
C GLY A 68 -21.53 -2.23 24.88
N THR A 69 -21.55 -1.20 24.04
CA THR A 69 -21.52 -1.37 22.57
C THR A 69 -20.31 -2.21 22.16
N MET A 70 -20.53 -3.17 21.26
CA MET A 70 -19.50 -4.02 20.69
C MET A 70 -19.36 -3.71 19.21
N VAL A 71 -18.12 -3.67 18.70
CA VAL A 71 -17.82 -3.46 17.28
C VAL A 71 -17.20 -4.73 16.67
N PRO A 72 -17.66 -5.17 15.49
CA PRO A 72 -17.10 -6.33 14.82
C PRO A 72 -15.70 -6.06 14.26
N ILE A 73 -14.86 -7.08 14.32
CA ILE A 73 -13.56 -7.12 13.67
C ILE A 73 -13.66 -8.03 12.45
N TYR A 74 -13.30 -7.51 11.29
CA TYR A 74 -13.37 -8.24 10.03
C TYR A 74 -11.99 -8.63 9.52
N ASP A 75 -11.91 -9.80 8.89
CA ASP A 75 -10.74 -10.22 8.13
C ASP A 75 -10.67 -9.48 6.78
N ASN A 76 -9.45 -9.24 6.30
CA ASN A 76 -9.19 -8.80 4.93
C ASN A 76 -10.00 -7.57 4.47
N ILE A 77 -10.25 -6.60 5.37
CA ILE A 77 -11.05 -5.39 5.10
C ILE A 77 -10.57 -4.57 3.89
N VAL A 78 -9.29 -4.68 3.55
CA VAL A 78 -8.68 -4.01 2.39
C VAL A 78 -9.24 -4.47 1.05
N TYR A 79 -10.09 -5.50 1.02
CA TYR A 79 -10.82 -5.98 -0.16
C TYR A 79 -12.35 -5.86 -0.02
N GLY A 80 -12.84 -5.12 0.98
CA GLY A 80 -14.26 -4.96 1.28
C GLY A 80 -15.10 -4.28 0.20
N ASP A 81 -14.49 -3.81 -0.90
CA ASP A 81 -15.18 -3.32 -2.09
C ASP A 81 -15.70 -4.44 -3.00
N ARG A 82 -15.20 -5.68 -2.84
CA ARG A 82 -15.50 -6.80 -3.77
C ARG A 82 -15.65 -8.16 -3.11
N THR A 83 -15.16 -8.33 -1.89
CA THR A 83 -15.33 -9.57 -1.13
C THR A 83 -16.28 -9.35 0.02
N GLN A 84 -17.06 -10.38 0.35
CA GLN A 84 -17.82 -10.39 1.58
C GLN A 84 -16.86 -10.38 2.77
N LEU A 85 -17.14 -9.51 3.75
CA LEU A 85 -16.35 -9.43 4.98
C LEU A 85 -16.63 -10.65 5.86
N ILE A 86 -15.57 -11.22 6.43
CA ILE A 86 -15.64 -12.34 7.37
C ILE A 86 -15.40 -11.79 8.77
N GLU A 87 -16.40 -11.89 9.65
CA GLU A 87 -16.25 -11.47 11.05
C GLU A 87 -15.37 -12.46 11.81
N LEU A 88 -14.32 -11.94 12.43
CA LEU A 88 -13.37 -12.69 13.27
C LEU A 88 -13.78 -12.68 14.75
N GLY A 89 -14.60 -11.71 15.16
CA GLY A 89 -15.05 -11.53 16.53
C GLY A 89 -15.45 -10.08 16.79
N GLN A 90 -15.59 -9.72 18.06
CA GLN A 90 -16.00 -8.38 18.47
C GLN A 90 -15.14 -7.86 19.62
N ILE A 91 -14.95 -6.55 19.67
CA ILE A 91 -14.29 -5.86 20.78
C ILE A 91 -15.21 -4.77 21.36
N PRO A 92 -15.04 -4.36 22.63
CA PRO A 92 -15.76 -3.22 23.18
C PRO A 92 -15.48 -1.96 22.37
N GLN A 93 -16.54 -1.22 22.04
CA GLN A 93 -16.45 0.08 21.39
C GLN A 93 -16.16 1.17 22.43
N VAL A 94 -15.39 2.18 22.04
CA VAL A 94 -15.13 3.36 22.89
C VAL A 94 -16.37 4.26 22.96
N GLU A 95 -16.52 5.02 24.04
CA GLU A 95 -17.68 5.91 24.23
C GLU A 95 -17.82 6.97 23.14
N HIS A 96 -16.70 7.50 22.64
CA HIS A 96 -16.68 8.52 21.58
C HIS A 96 -15.65 8.18 20.50
N THR A 97 -16.06 8.28 19.24
CA THR A 97 -15.16 8.24 18.08
C THR A 97 -15.12 9.59 17.39
N TYR A 98 -13.94 10.00 16.95
CA TYR A 98 -13.78 11.20 16.13
C TYR A 98 -14.06 10.90 14.66
N LYS A 99 -14.41 11.94 13.89
CA LYS A 99 -14.49 11.85 12.44
C LYS A 99 -13.12 11.52 11.87
N TYR A 100 -13.04 10.56 10.95
CA TYR A 100 -11.78 10.15 10.33
C TYR A 100 -11.94 9.72 8.87
N PHE A 101 -10.85 9.78 8.12
CA PHE A 101 -10.75 9.16 6.80
C PHE A 101 -10.40 7.67 6.93
N HIS A 102 -11.19 6.83 6.29
CA HIS A 102 -10.92 5.41 6.17
C HIS A 102 -10.56 5.10 4.71
N GLY A 103 -9.39 4.48 4.53
CA GLY A 103 -8.91 4.03 3.23
C GLY A 103 -7.91 2.89 3.41
N GLY A 104 -7.68 2.11 2.36
CA GLY A 104 -6.79 0.94 2.41
C GLY A 104 -5.33 1.27 2.74
N TYR A 105 -4.91 2.52 2.53
CA TYR A 105 -3.63 3.06 3.00
C TYR A 105 -3.86 4.39 3.72
N PRO A 106 -3.19 4.63 4.86
CA PRO A 106 -3.33 5.88 5.59
C PRO A 106 -2.63 7.02 4.85
N TYR A 107 -3.31 8.15 4.69
CA TYR A 107 -2.75 9.37 4.10
C TYR A 107 -3.21 10.66 4.80
N ALA A 108 -4.25 10.60 5.62
CA ALA A 108 -4.77 11.71 6.41
C ALA A 108 -5.56 11.17 7.62
N ASN A 109 -5.67 11.99 8.67
CA ASN A 109 -6.55 11.76 9.82
C ASN A 109 -7.68 12.78 9.80
#